data_AF-A0A944H785-F1
#
_entry.id   AF-A0A944H785-F1
#
_cell.length_a   1.000
_cell.length_b   1.000
_cell.length_c   1.000
_cell.angle_alpha   90.00
_cell.angle_beta   90.00
_cell.angle_gamma   90.00
#
_symmetry.space_group_name_H-M   'P 1'
#
loop_
_entity.id
_entity.type
_entity.pdbx_description
1 polymer ?
#
loop_
_entity_poly.entity_id
_entity_poly.type
_entity_poly.pdbx_seq_one_letter_code
_entity_poly.pdbx_strand_id
1 'polypeptide(L)'
;MKNIDTALTFYRSCVAAWKRHPLIGALVLWSISMIVYAYMLAGPVFADPDSFYHIKMAELMIRDKGPVVEFPWLAFTTLTQSYVDHHFLYHAFLIPWILLFGDIIGAKVATVVLASTTIALFYLALRQYKVPIAFFCALLLMCNPDFSFRMLLTKATTVGFIFMISGLMLILKRNYRLLALCAFFFVWSYGGFLLLAILSIVCVVVRTLMVRIHARRFPHKKMLLMLGAPLLVVGAGTFAALLIHPSFPNHFRFYWEQIIQIGFVNYSDTIGVGGEWYPYNISDLAGSMIVSTIIYVVSIILAFWHARKLKEGSWITLIMSFFFLLFTLKSRRYVEYLIPWSLLASAYVLTDSGVIRWCMHATQKALSRWNTYSISARAIIIASSIGFLVNTTSIMWSQIHKVEEYLQSGLNTRLFADAGRWLQTHATAGDIVFHDNWSTFPLLFYNATKPYYIVGLDATFMYRHNPDLYWEWAKITLNTYEGDIYPVIADHFRARFVFVDSEHPVLKAKLDADPRFVEAYHDDEATIYRIPRNTTGEATE
;
A
#
# COMPACT_ATOMS: atom_id res chain seq x y z
N MET A 1 -44.37 22.22 -10.33
CA MET A 1 -43.87 23.28 -9.42
C MET A 1 -43.57 22.76 -8.02
N LYS A 2 -44.54 22.24 -7.25
CA LYS A 2 -44.29 21.67 -5.89
C LYS A 2 -43.13 20.66 -5.83
N ASN A 3 -43.04 19.71 -6.76
CA ASN A 3 -42.02 18.64 -6.70
C ASN A 3 -40.56 19.10 -6.86
N ILE A 4 -40.29 20.19 -7.59
CA ILE A 4 -38.90 20.67 -7.79
C ILE A 4 -38.42 21.44 -6.56
N ASP A 5 -39.27 22.29 -5.98
CA ASP A 5 -38.95 23.00 -4.74
C ASP A 5 -38.82 22.03 -3.56
N THR A 6 -39.64 20.98 -3.50
CA THR A 6 -39.51 19.91 -2.50
C THR A 6 -38.20 19.13 -2.68
N ALA A 7 -37.83 18.76 -3.91
CA ALA A 7 -36.56 18.06 -4.19
C ALA A 7 -35.33 18.94 -3.87
N LEU A 8 -35.37 20.22 -4.22
CA LEU A 8 -34.31 21.19 -3.88
C LEU A 8 -34.20 21.41 -2.36
N THR A 9 -35.34 21.43 -1.66
CA THR A 9 -35.37 21.59 -0.20
C THR A 9 -34.84 20.34 0.50
N PHE A 10 -35.18 19.15 0.02
CA PHE A 10 -34.62 17.88 0.49
C PHE A 10 -33.12 17.82 0.25
N TYR A 11 -32.64 18.10 -0.97
CA TYR A 11 -31.22 18.16 -1.30
C TYR A 11 -30.46 19.15 -0.41
N ARG A 12 -30.99 20.37 -0.23
CA ARG A 12 -30.40 21.37 0.67
C ARG A 12 -30.35 20.89 2.12
N SER A 13 -31.37 20.17 2.58
CA SER A 13 -31.44 19.62 3.93
C SER A 13 -30.43 18.48 4.12
N CYS A 14 -30.29 17.56 3.16
CA CYS A 14 -29.27 16.51 3.18
C CYS A 14 -27.84 17.10 3.14
N VAL A 15 -27.59 18.06 2.25
CA VAL A 15 -26.28 18.74 2.17
C VAL A 15 -26.00 19.54 3.45
N ALA A 16 -27.01 20.18 4.05
CA ALA A 16 -26.85 20.88 5.32
C ALA A 16 -26.59 19.91 6.47
N ALA A 17 -27.26 18.76 6.52
CA ALA A 17 -27.04 17.70 7.50
C ALA A 17 -25.63 17.12 7.40
N TRP A 18 -25.15 16.80 6.20
CA TRP A 18 -23.77 16.34 5.96
C TRP A 18 -22.72 17.40 6.27
N LYS A 19 -23.06 18.68 6.08
CA LYS A 19 -22.19 19.79 6.48
C LYS A 19 -22.09 19.92 7.99
N ARG A 20 -23.19 19.68 8.73
CA ARG A 20 -23.26 19.77 10.20
C ARG A 20 -22.67 18.54 10.89
N HIS A 21 -22.83 17.34 10.30
CA HIS A 21 -22.38 16.07 10.87
C HIS A 21 -21.47 15.31 9.90
N PRO A 22 -20.17 15.67 9.83
CA PRO A 22 -19.23 15.01 8.92
C PRO A 22 -19.06 13.51 9.24
N LEU A 23 -19.30 13.07 10.48
CA LEU A 23 -19.23 11.64 10.82
C LEU A 23 -20.29 10.80 10.10
N ILE A 24 -21.48 11.35 9.84
CA ILE A 24 -22.53 10.64 9.09
C ILE A 24 -22.07 10.45 7.64
N GLY A 25 -21.52 11.49 7.02
CA GLY A 25 -20.97 11.39 5.66
C GLY A 25 -19.82 10.40 5.56
N ALA A 26 -18.95 10.37 6.58
CA ALA A 26 -17.86 9.40 6.67
C ALA A 26 -18.39 7.96 6.81
N LEU A 27 -19.39 7.74 7.66
CA LEU A 27 -20.02 6.42 7.82
C LEU A 27 -20.69 5.94 6.54
N VAL A 28 -21.41 6.82 5.83
CA VAL A 28 -22.02 6.48 4.53
C VAL A 28 -20.97 6.09 3.50
N LEU A 29 -19.88 6.86 3.37
CA LEU A 29 -18.78 6.54 2.46
C LEU A 29 -18.04 5.26 2.87
N TRP A 30 -17.85 5.05 4.17
CA TRP A 30 -17.30 3.82 4.71
C TRP A 30 -18.17 2.63 4.31
N SER A 31 -19.50 2.69 4.52
CA SER A 31 -20.41 1.60 4.14
C SER A 31 -20.47 1.36 2.63
N ILE A 32 -20.49 2.41 1.80
CA ILE A 32 -20.47 2.27 0.34
C ILE A 32 -19.16 1.61 -0.11
N SER A 33 -18.01 2.11 0.38
CA SER A 33 -16.71 1.53 0.03
C SER A 33 -16.58 0.09 0.53
N MET A 34 -17.11 -0.24 1.72
CA MET A 34 -17.10 -1.62 2.23
C MET A 34 -17.80 -2.57 1.25
N ILE A 35 -18.97 -2.19 0.72
CA ILE A 35 -19.72 -3.01 -0.24
C ILE A 35 -18.94 -3.16 -1.56
N VAL A 36 -18.45 -2.05 -2.10
CA VAL A 36 -17.72 -2.05 -3.39
C VAL A 36 -16.42 -2.84 -3.30
N TYR A 37 -15.65 -2.64 -2.24
CA TYR A 37 -14.37 -3.32 -2.03
C TYR A 37 -14.54 -4.79 -1.63
N ALA A 38 -15.60 -5.15 -0.89
CA ALA A 38 -15.94 -6.55 -0.68
C ALA A 38 -16.30 -7.26 -1.99
N TYR A 39 -17.05 -6.58 -2.88
CA TYR A 39 -17.32 -7.09 -4.23
C TYR A 39 -16.02 -7.35 -5.01
N MET A 40 -15.09 -6.38 -5.03
CA MET A 40 -13.82 -6.51 -5.75
C MET A 40 -12.93 -7.66 -5.24
N LEU A 41 -12.99 -7.98 -3.94
CA LEU A 41 -12.18 -9.02 -3.29
C LEU A 41 -12.90 -10.37 -3.11
N ALA A 42 -14.08 -10.55 -3.71
CA ALA A 42 -14.95 -11.68 -3.40
C ALA A 42 -14.39 -13.07 -3.80
N GLY A 43 -13.66 -13.18 -4.92
CA GLY A 43 -13.18 -14.47 -5.41
C GLY A 43 -12.01 -15.05 -4.62
N PRO A 44 -11.68 -16.34 -4.78
CA PRO A 44 -10.75 -17.10 -3.92
C PRO A 44 -9.28 -16.92 -4.32
N VAL A 45 -8.87 -15.71 -4.67
CA VAL A 45 -7.51 -15.38 -5.12
C VAL A 45 -6.89 -14.23 -4.31
N PHE A 46 -5.57 -14.05 -4.41
CA PHE A 46 -4.84 -12.87 -3.99
C PHE A 46 -3.98 -12.33 -5.15
N ALA A 47 -4.09 -11.04 -5.44
CA ALA A 47 -3.29 -10.39 -6.48
C ALA A 47 -1.79 -10.30 -6.16
N ASP A 48 -1.42 -10.51 -4.89
CA ASP A 48 -0.06 -10.37 -4.42
C ASP A 48 0.33 -11.54 -3.49
N PRO A 49 1.47 -12.21 -3.75
CA PRO A 49 1.89 -13.36 -2.97
C PRO A 49 2.20 -13.04 -1.50
N ASP A 50 2.64 -11.82 -1.16
CA ASP A 50 2.97 -11.48 0.23
C ASP A 50 1.73 -11.49 1.14
N SER A 51 0.52 -11.52 0.57
CA SER A 51 -0.74 -11.75 1.30
C SER A 51 -0.64 -13.02 2.17
N PHE A 52 -0.04 -14.09 1.63
CA PHE A 52 0.14 -15.36 2.35
C PHE A 52 1.15 -15.23 3.50
N TYR A 53 2.21 -14.45 3.31
CA TYR A 53 3.17 -14.14 4.37
C TYR A 53 2.47 -13.42 5.54
N HIS A 54 1.68 -12.39 5.25
CA HIS A 54 0.98 -11.62 6.29
C HIS A 54 -0.02 -12.46 7.10
N ILE A 55 -0.75 -13.34 6.43
CA ILE A 55 -1.64 -14.30 7.08
C ILE A 55 -0.82 -15.23 7.99
N LYS A 56 0.28 -15.80 7.47
CA LYS A 56 1.10 -16.73 8.24
C LYS A 56 1.73 -16.08 9.47
N MET A 57 2.17 -14.83 9.35
CA MET A 57 2.70 -14.07 10.48
C MET A 57 1.64 -13.89 11.58
N ALA A 58 0.40 -13.58 11.22
CA ALA A 58 -0.69 -13.48 12.20
C ALA A 58 -1.00 -14.84 12.84
N GLU A 59 -0.97 -15.95 12.09
CA GLU A 59 -1.13 -17.30 12.65
C GLU A 59 -0.03 -17.66 13.65
N LEU A 60 1.22 -17.33 13.35
CA LEU A 60 2.35 -17.54 14.26
C LEU A 60 2.15 -16.74 15.56
N MET A 61 1.72 -15.48 15.46
CA MET A 61 1.39 -14.66 16.64
C MET A 61 0.24 -15.23 17.46
N ILE A 62 -0.78 -15.81 16.82
CA ILE A 62 -1.89 -16.51 17.50
C ILE A 62 -1.36 -17.75 18.24
N ARG A 63 -0.55 -18.57 17.57
CA ARG A 63 0.02 -19.81 18.12
C ARG A 63 0.94 -19.52 19.31
N ASP A 64 1.84 -18.56 19.14
CA ASP A 64 2.94 -18.29 20.07
C ASP A 64 2.57 -17.24 21.13
N LYS A 65 1.38 -16.62 21.01
CA LYS A 65 0.83 -15.61 21.93
C LYS A 65 1.78 -14.41 22.15
N GLY A 66 2.49 -13.99 21.11
CA GLY A 66 3.50 -12.95 21.19
C GLY A 66 3.97 -12.43 19.83
N PRO A 67 4.81 -11.38 19.82
CA PRO A 67 5.42 -10.88 18.58
C PRO A 67 6.39 -11.90 17.99
N VAL A 68 6.45 -11.97 16.66
CA VAL A 68 7.49 -12.72 15.96
C VAL A 68 8.75 -11.85 15.89
N VAL A 69 9.80 -12.26 16.59
CA VAL A 69 11.07 -11.51 16.70
C VAL A 69 12.24 -12.17 15.97
N GLU A 70 12.07 -13.41 15.52
CA GLU A 70 13.03 -14.18 14.75
C GLU A 70 12.40 -14.70 13.46
N PHE A 71 13.20 -14.83 12.41
CA PHE A 71 12.75 -15.32 11.12
C PHE A 71 13.76 -16.27 10.48
N PRO A 72 13.86 -17.51 11.00
CA PRO A 72 14.84 -18.49 10.52
C PRO A 72 14.51 -19.06 9.14
N TRP A 73 13.29 -18.88 8.64
CA TRP A 73 12.78 -19.53 7.42
C TRP A 73 13.44 -19.08 6.11
N LEU A 74 14.26 -18.02 6.11
CA LEU A 74 14.95 -17.54 4.91
C LEU A 74 16.46 -17.65 5.05
N ALA A 75 16.97 -18.88 5.00
CA ALA A 75 18.30 -19.29 5.45
C ALA A 75 19.46 -18.49 4.84
N PHE A 76 19.36 -18.08 3.57
CA PHE A 76 20.43 -17.38 2.84
C PHE A 76 20.14 -15.90 2.64
N THR A 77 19.44 -15.29 3.60
CA THR A 77 19.10 -13.88 3.59
C THR A 77 19.60 -13.17 4.84
N THR A 78 19.76 -11.85 4.78
CA THR A 78 20.07 -11.01 5.94
C THR A 78 18.96 -11.00 7.00
N LEU A 79 17.74 -11.46 6.65
CA LEU A 79 16.61 -11.54 7.59
C LEU A 79 16.86 -12.52 8.73
N THR A 80 17.66 -13.57 8.52
CA THR A 80 18.06 -14.49 9.61
C THR A 80 18.91 -13.81 10.68
N GLN A 81 19.60 -12.72 10.33
CA GLN A 81 20.53 -12.01 11.21
C GLN A 81 19.90 -10.80 11.90
N SER A 82 19.01 -10.10 11.19
CA SER A 82 18.38 -8.86 11.68
C SER A 82 16.94 -8.74 11.20
N TYR A 83 16.10 -9.71 11.58
CA TYR A 83 14.67 -9.63 11.31
C TYR A 83 13.98 -8.56 12.16
N VAL A 84 12.99 -7.90 11.56
CA VAL A 84 12.01 -7.09 12.25
C VAL A 84 10.66 -7.31 11.60
N ASP A 85 9.66 -7.60 12.43
CA ASP A 85 8.28 -7.47 12.01
C ASP A 85 7.88 -5.98 11.95
N HIS A 86 8.31 -5.32 10.87
CA HIS A 86 7.97 -3.92 10.60
C HIS A 86 6.49 -3.70 10.25
N HIS A 87 5.68 -4.77 10.29
CA HIS A 87 4.24 -4.79 10.12
C HIS A 87 3.52 -5.33 11.37
N PHE A 88 4.18 -5.31 12.53
CA PHE A 88 3.70 -5.92 13.76
C PHE A 88 2.24 -5.58 14.11
N LEU A 89 1.87 -4.30 14.16
CA LEU A 89 0.49 -3.90 14.47
C LEU A 89 -0.49 -4.21 13.33
N TYR A 90 -0.01 -4.32 12.09
CA TYR A 90 -0.84 -4.80 10.99
C TYR A 90 -1.15 -6.29 11.16
N HIS A 91 -0.17 -7.14 11.48
CA HIS A 91 -0.41 -8.55 11.78
C HIS A 91 -1.33 -8.72 13.00
N ALA A 92 -1.09 -7.94 14.08
CA ALA A 92 -1.96 -7.93 15.24
C ALA A 92 -3.40 -7.51 14.90
N PHE A 93 -3.57 -6.57 13.96
CA PHE A 93 -4.89 -6.17 13.46
C PHE A 93 -5.60 -7.28 12.68
N LEU A 94 -4.87 -8.17 11.97
CA LEU A 94 -5.46 -9.29 11.25
C LEU A 94 -6.04 -10.36 12.18
N ILE A 95 -5.43 -10.59 13.35
CA ILE A 95 -5.78 -11.65 14.32
C ILE A 95 -7.30 -11.77 14.58
N PRO A 96 -8.03 -10.72 15.03
CA PRO A 96 -9.44 -10.86 15.34
C PRO A 96 -10.28 -11.29 14.13
N TRP A 97 -9.93 -10.86 12.92
CA TRP A 97 -10.65 -11.24 11.71
C TRP A 97 -10.37 -12.68 11.31
N ILE A 98 -9.11 -13.12 11.43
CA ILE A 98 -8.71 -14.51 11.18
C ILE A 98 -9.42 -15.47 12.15
N LEU A 99 -9.49 -15.11 13.44
CA LEU A 99 -10.17 -15.93 14.44
C LEU A 99 -11.69 -16.02 14.21
N LEU A 100 -12.32 -14.97 13.65
CA LEU A 100 -13.77 -14.93 13.43
C LEU A 100 -14.20 -15.57 12.10
N PHE A 101 -13.41 -15.42 11.05
CA PHE A 101 -13.81 -15.76 9.67
C PHE A 101 -12.90 -16.78 8.99
N GLY A 102 -11.85 -17.26 9.66
CA GLY A 102 -10.79 -18.05 9.05
C GLY A 102 -9.69 -17.17 8.43
N ASP A 103 -8.56 -17.80 8.11
CA ASP A 103 -7.35 -17.16 7.58
C ASP A 103 -7.59 -16.30 6.32
N ILE A 104 -8.06 -16.90 5.23
CA ILE A 104 -8.21 -16.24 3.92
C ILE A 104 -9.32 -15.19 3.95
N ILE A 105 -10.51 -15.56 4.43
CA ILE A 105 -11.67 -14.64 4.46
C ILE A 105 -11.43 -13.54 5.50
N GLY A 106 -10.88 -13.88 6.67
CA GLY A 106 -10.56 -12.91 7.72
C GLY A 106 -9.58 -11.86 7.25
N ALA A 107 -8.50 -12.26 6.56
CA ALA A 107 -7.55 -11.31 5.99
C ALA A 107 -8.20 -10.39 4.94
N LYS A 108 -9.07 -10.91 4.07
CA LYS A 108 -9.82 -10.09 3.10
C LYS A 108 -10.77 -9.10 3.77
N VAL A 109 -11.51 -9.53 4.79
CA VAL A 109 -12.39 -8.64 5.56
C VAL A 109 -11.56 -7.53 6.22
N ALA A 110 -10.42 -7.87 6.83
CA ALA A 110 -9.52 -6.89 7.43
C ALA A 110 -9.03 -5.85 6.40
N THR A 111 -8.63 -6.30 5.20
CA THR A 111 -8.21 -5.44 4.09
C THR A 111 -9.34 -4.48 3.66
N VAL A 112 -10.56 -4.99 3.48
CA VAL A 112 -11.73 -4.17 3.12
C VAL A 112 -12.02 -3.12 4.19
N VAL A 113 -11.96 -3.49 5.48
CA VAL A 113 -12.16 -2.56 6.61
C VAL A 113 -11.13 -1.44 6.61
N LEU A 114 -9.85 -1.75 6.39
CA LEU A 114 -8.78 -0.74 6.31
C LEU A 114 -8.97 0.17 5.10
N ALA A 115 -9.24 -0.39 3.91
CA ALA A 115 -9.44 0.38 2.69
C ALA A 115 -10.64 1.34 2.80
N SER A 116 -11.76 0.88 3.37
CA SER A 116 -12.93 1.71 3.63
C SER A 116 -12.67 2.80 4.67
N THR A 117 -11.88 2.49 5.70
CA THR A 117 -11.45 3.47 6.71
C THR A 117 -10.60 4.57 6.07
N THR A 118 -9.74 4.21 5.13
CA THR A 118 -8.96 5.15 4.32
C THR A 118 -9.85 6.15 3.56
N ILE A 119 -10.92 5.69 2.89
CA ILE A 119 -11.87 6.58 2.20
C ILE A 119 -12.61 7.51 3.18
N ALA A 120 -13.05 6.97 4.31
CA ALA A 120 -13.72 7.74 5.35
C ALA A 120 -12.81 8.83 5.96
N LEU A 121 -11.56 8.49 6.26
CA LEU A 121 -10.56 9.43 6.77
C LEU A 121 -10.19 10.51 5.75
N PHE A 122 -10.04 10.14 4.49
CA PHE A 122 -9.82 11.09 3.40
C PHE A 122 -10.96 12.11 3.32
N TYR A 123 -12.21 11.65 3.39
CA TYR A 123 -13.37 12.53 3.47
C TYR A 123 -13.32 13.44 4.72
N LEU A 124 -13.00 12.89 5.89
CA LEU A 124 -12.89 13.68 7.12
C LEU A 124 -11.78 14.75 7.04
N ALA A 125 -10.66 14.47 6.38
CA ALA A 125 -9.61 15.45 6.12
C ALA A 125 -10.10 16.60 5.22
N LEU A 126 -10.87 16.28 4.17
CA LEU A 126 -11.51 17.28 3.31
C LEU A 126 -12.53 18.13 4.08
N ARG A 127 -13.34 17.50 4.94
CA ARG A 127 -14.34 18.19 5.77
C ARG A 127 -13.71 19.07 6.84
N GLN A 128 -12.62 18.63 7.47
CA GLN A 128 -11.84 19.42 8.40
C GLN A 128 -11.35 20.72 7.75
N TYR A 129 -10.95 20.66 6.48
CA TYR A 129 -10.54 21.82 5.68
C TYR A 129 -11.72 22.60 5.08
N LYS A 130 -12.97 22.19 5.37
CA LYS A 130 -14.21 22.81 4.90
C LYS A 130 -14.38 22.77 3.37
N VAL A 131 -13.83 21.76 2.70
CA VAL A 131 -14.01 21.55 1.26
C VAL A 131 -15.50 21.31 0.95
N PRO A 132 -16.15 22.13 0.09
CA PRO A 132 -17.58 22.00 -0.18
C PRO A 132 -17.95 20.69 -0.91
N ILE A 133 -17.10 20.23 -1.83
CA ILE A 133 -17.29 19.05 -2.69
C ILE A 133 -16.66 17.77 -2.12
N ALA A 134 -16.40 17.73 -0.80
CA ALA A 134 -15.63 16.66 -0.17
C ALA A 134 -16.14 15.24 -0.48
N PHE A 135 -17.45 15.04 -0.54
CA PHE A 135 -18.06 13.74 -0.83
C PHE A 135 -17.69 13.25 -2.24
N PHE A 136 -17.73 14.15 -3.24
CA PHE A 136 -17.37 13.82 -4.61
C PHE A 136 -15.88 13.51 -4.75
N CYS A 137 -15.01 14.27 -4.07
CA CYS A 137 -13.57 13.97 -4.06
C CYS A 137 -13.28 12.58 -3.45
N ALA A 138 -14.01 12.17 -2.41
CA ALA A 138 -13.87 10.86 -1.81
C ALA A 138 -14.36 9.73 -2.74
N LEU A 139 -15.45 9.95 -3.47
CA LEU A 139 -15.90 9.01 -4.51
C LEU A 139 -14.89 8.89 -5.67
N LEU A 140 -14.30 10.01 -6.11
CA LEU A 140 -13.26 9.99 -7.13
C LEU A 140 -12.03 9.20 -6.69
N LEU A 141 -11.64 9.31 -5.42
CA LEU A 141 -10.56 8.51 -4.85
C LEU A 141 -10.94 7.03 -4.80
N MET A 142 -12.15 6.71 -4.32
CA MET A 142 -12.66 5.35 -4.18
C MET A 142 -12.77 4.61 -5.52
N CYS A 143 -13.05 5.32 -6.60
CA CYS A 143 -13.17 4.74 -7.95
C CYS A 143 -11.90 4.90 -8.79
N ASN A 144 -10.80 5.38 -8.21
CA ASN A 144 -9.54 5.43 -8.92
C ASN A 144 -8.91 4.03 -8.95
N PRO A 145 -8.52 3.51 -10.15
CA PRO A 145 -8.09 2.13 -10.29
C PRO A 145 -6.76 1.83 -9.59
N ASP A 146 -5.71 2.61 -9.85
CA ASP A 146 -4.39 2.39 -9.25
C ASP A 146 -4.43 2.51 -7.72
N PHE A 147 -5.17 3.49 -7.21
CA PHE A 147 -5.33 3.68 -5.77
C PHE A 147 -6.09 2.50 -5.14
N SER A 148 -7.24 2.11 -5.72
CA SER A 148 -8.07 1.05 -5.16
C SER A 148 -7.38 -0.31 -5.22
N PHE A 149 -6.71 -0.62 -6.33
CA PHE A 149 -5.89 -1.82 -6.46
C PHE A 149 -4.87 -1.92 -5.31
N ARG A 150 -4.12 -0.83 -5.06
CA ARG A 150 -3.11 -0.77 -3.99
C ARG A 150 -3.69 -0.90 -2.59
N MET A 151 -4.85 -0.30 -2.31
CA MET A 151 -5.51 -0.38 -1.01
C MET A 151 -6.15 -1.76 -0.75
N LEU A 152 -6.39 -2.54 -1.80
CA LEU A 152 -6.99 -3.88 -1.74
C LEU A 152 -5.96 -5.00 -1.82
N LEU A 153 -4.67 -4.69 -1.95
CA LEU A 153 -3.62 -5.64 -1.63
C LEU A 153 -3.69 -5.96 -0.14
N THR A 154 -3.64 -7.24 0.23
CA THR A 154 -3.62 -7.66 1.64
C THR A 154 -2.22 -7.42 2.21
N LYS A 155 -1.91 -6.13 2.38
CA LYS A 155 -0.62 -5.56 2.78
C LYS A 155 -0.82 -4.42 3.76
N ALA A 156 0.24 -4.05 4.46
CA ALA A 156 0.24 -2.94 5.42
C ALA A 156 0.26 -1.54 4.78
N THR A 157 0.33 -1.40 3.45
CA THR A 157 0.37 -0.12 2.72
C THR A 157 -0.79 0.80 3.10
N THR A 158 -2.00 0.25 3.20
CA THR A 158 -3.21 0.97 3.61
C THR A 158 -3.10 1.60 5.00
N VAL A 159 -2.40 0.91 5.93
CA VAL A 159 -2.16 1.45 7.28
C VAL A 159 -1.26 2.67 7.21
N GLY A 160 -0.24 2.65 6.36
CA GLY A 160 0.64 3.81 6.14
C GLY A 160 -0.13 5.05 5.69
N PHE A 161 -1.10 4.88 4.79
CA PHE A 161 -1.96 5.99 4.36
C PHE A 161 -2.84 6.54 5.50
N ILE A 162 -3.45 5.66 6.31
CA ILE A 162 -4.26 6.05 7.48
C ILE A 162 -3.46 6.94 8.43
N PHE A 163 -2.21 6.56 8.75
CA PHE A 163 -1.33 7.37 9.60
C PHE A 163 -0.94 8.70 8.96
N MET A 164 -0.66 8.72 7.66
CA MET A 164 -0.30 9.95 6.94
C MET A 164 -1.44 10.98 6.92
N ILE A 165 -2.66 10.55 6.64
CA ILE A 165 -3.84 11.45 6.67
C ILE A 165 -4.17 11.89 8.09
N SER A 166 -4.11 10.98 9.05
CA SER A 166 -4.30 11.30 10.47
C SER A 166 -3.26 12.32 10.95
N GLY A 167 -2.00 12.12 10.57
CA GLY A 167 -0.90 13.05 10.83
C GLY A 167 -1.16 14.44 10.27
N LEU A 168 -1.58 14.55 8.99
CA LEU A 168 -1.98 15.82 8.39
C LEU A 168 -3.10 16.50 9.19
N MET A 169 -4.16 15.74 9.51
CA MET A 169 -5.30 16.25 10.26
C MET A 169 -4.89 16.77 11.65
N LEU A 170 -4.03 16.05 12.37
CA LEU A 170 -3.55 16.40 13.69
C LEU A 170 -2.60 17.61 13.67
N ILE A 171 -1.72 17.71 12.66
CA ILE A 171 -0.84 18.86 12.43
C ILE A 171 -1.65 20.14 12.19
N LEU A 172 -2.66 20.07 11.33
CA LEU A 172 -3.53 21.22 11.02
C LEU A 172 -4.42 21.62 12.21
N LYS A 173 -4.85 20.65 13.04
CA LYS A 173 -5.56 20.90 14.31
C LYS A 173 -4.64 21.33 15.45
N ARG A 174 -3.32 21.24 15.29
CA ARG A 174 -2.30 21.46 16.33
C ARG A 174 -2.47 20.55 17.56
N ASN A 175 -3.02 19.35 17.37
CA ASN A 175 -3.15 18.37 18.44
C ASN A 175 -1.87 17.53 18.56
N TYR A 176 -0.87 18.10 19.23
CA TYR A 176 0.45 17.50 19.33
C TYR A 176 0.51 16.23 20.18
N ARG A 177 -0.36 16.09 21.18
CA ARG A 177 -0.40 14.87 22.01
C ARG A 177 -0.77 13.65 21.17
N LEU A 178 -1.86 13.75 20.42
CA LEU A 178 -2.27 12.67 19.51
C LEU A 178 -1.30 12.53 18.33
N LEU A 179 -0.63 13.59 17.89
CA LEU A 179 0.41 13.49 16.86
C LEU A 179 1.61 12.66 17.31
N ALA A 180 2.05 12.79 18.58
CA ALA A 180 3.11 11.94 19.13
C ALA A 180 2.68 10.47 19.16
N LEU A 181 1.45 10.17 19.60
CA LEU A 181 0.91 8.80 19.58
C LEU A 181 0.77 8.26 18.16
N CYS A 182 0.32 9.10 17.22
CA CYS A 182 0.25 8.77 15.80
C CYS A 182 1.65 8.39 15.26
N ALA A 183 2.67 9.18 15.56
CA ALA A 183 4.05 8.88 15.16
C ALA A 183 4.60 7.62 15.83
N PHE A 184 4.27 7.39 17.10
CA PHE A 184 4.67 6.20 17.85
C PHE A 184 4.11 4.92 17.19
N PHE A 185 2.79 4.83 17.03
CA PHE A 185 2.15 3.64 16.49
C PHE A 185 2.42 3.44 15.00
N PHE A 186 2.77 4.49 14.26
CA PHE A 186 3.15 4.36 12.86
C PHE A 186 4.42 3.50 12.69
N VAL A 187 5.43 3.69 13.55
CA VAL A 187 6.67 2.87 13.53
C VAL A 187 6.36 1.39 13.66
N TRP A 188 5.44 1.03 14.57
CA TRP A 188 5.07 -0.36 14.84
C TRP A 188 4.10 -0.96 13.82
N SER A 189 3.56 -0.12 12.92
CA SER A 189 2.56 -0.53 11.94
C SER A 189 3.12 -0.70 10.53
N TYR A 190 4.07 0.15 10.13
CA TYR A 190 4.57 0.17 8.75
C TYR A 190 5.97 0.78 8.62
N GLY A 191 6.82 0.17 7.78
CA GLY A 191 8.18 0.63 7.52
C GLY A 191 8.30 2.02 6.89
N GLY A 192 7.22 2.57 6.32
CA GLY A 192 7.15 3.92 5.75
C GLY A 192 6.99 5.06 6.77
N PHE A 193 7.20 4.82 8.07
CA PHE A 193 6.93 5.81 9.14
C PHE A 193 7.68 7.14 8.97
N LEU A 194 8.84 7.15 8.29
CA LEU A 194 9.61 8.38 8.00
C LEU A 194 8.82 9.39 7.16
N LEU A 195 7.80 8.97 6.42
CA LEU A 195 6.94 9.88 5.65
C LEU A 195 6.23 10.90 6.55
N LEU A 196 5.91 10.53 7.80
CA LEU A 196 5.30 11.49 8.75
C LEU A 196 6.32 12.54 9.22
N ALA A 197 7.59 12.16 9.35
CA ALA A 197 8.66 13.11 9.62
C ALA A 197 8.82 14.10 8.44
N ILE A 198 8.80 13.61 7.20
CA ILE A 198 8.83 14.46 5.99
C ILE A 198 7.63 15.42 5.98
N LEU A 199 6.42 14.94 6.25
CA LEU A 199 5.23 15.79 6.35
C LEU A 199 5.39 16.88 7.41
N SER A 200 5.97 16.55 8.56
CA SER A 200 6.23 17.52 9.63
C SER A 200 7.27 18.57 9.21
N ILE A 201 8.33 18.18 8.48
CA ILE A 201 9.33 19.09 7.92
C ILE A 201 8.67 20.05 6.93
N VAL A 202 7.88 19.53 5.99
CA VAL A 202 7.13 20.35 5.02
C VAL A 202 6.23 21.35 5.74
N CYS A 203 5.54 20.93 6.81
CA CYS A 203 4.74 21.83 7.63
C CYS A 203 5.56 22.97 8.26
N VAL A 204 6.72 22.65 8.86
CA VAL A 204 7.62 23.65 9.46
C VAL A 204 8.10 24.64 8.40
N VAL A 205 8.50 24.15 7.22
CA VAL A 205 8.96 24.98 6.10
C VAL A 205 7.85 25.91 5.62
N VAL A 206 6.66 25.38 5.33
CA VAL A 206 5.50 26.17 4.87
C VAL A 206 5.15 27.26 5.87
N ARG A 207 5.02 26.91 7.16
CA ARG A 207 4.68 27.90 8.20
C ARG A 207 5.75 28.98 8.34
N THR A 208 7.03 28.61 8.28
CA THR A 208 8.15 29.55 8.34
C THR A 208 8.15 30.50 7.15
N LEU A 209 7.95 30.00 5.93
CA LEU A 209 7.85 30.81 4.72
C LEU A 209 6.63 31.72 4.77
N MET A 210 5.48 31.23 5.21
CA MET A 210 4.27 32.05 5.36
C MET A 210 4.48 33.20 6.34
N VAL A 211 5.11 32.96 7.50
CA VAL A 211 5.42 34.03 8.46
C VAL A 211 6.40 35.03 7.82
N ARG A 212 7.45 34.57 7.14
CA ARG A 212 8.42 35.46 6.47
C ARG A 212 7.75 36.34 5.41
N ILE A 213 6.85 35.78 4.61
CA ILE A 213 6.15 36.50 3.55
C ILE A 213 5.13 37.50 4.13
N HIS A 214 4.33 37.09 5.13
CA HIS A 214 3.27 37.95 5.69
C HIS A 214 3.82 39.01 6.65
N ALA A 215 4.73 38.64 7.55
CA ALA A 215 5.28 39.55 8.56
C ALA A 215 6.49 40.35 8.05
N ARG A 216 7.00 40.06 6.83
CA ARG A 216 8.23 40.63 6.24
C ARG A 216 9.45 40.60 7.17
N ARG A 217 9.47 39.66 8.11
CA ARG A 217 10.52 39.49 9.12
C ARG A 217 10.81 38.01 9.31
N PHE A 218 12.06 37.71 9.63
CA PHE A 218 12.42 36.36 10.03
C PHE A 218 11.85 36.04 11.42
N PRO A 219 11.37 34.80 11.64
CA PRO A 219 10.94 34.38 12.95
C PRO A 219 12.06 34.46 13.99
N HIS A 220 11.77 35.06 15.14
CA HIS A 220 12.68 35.03 16.29
C HIS A 220 12.72 33.62 16.93
N LYS A 221 13.74 33.34 17.74
CA LYS A 221 14.03 31.99 18.28
C LYS A 221 12.82 31.28 18.92
N LYS A 222 12.05 31.98 19.77
CA LYS A 222 10.84 31.41 20.42
C LYS A 222 9.78 31.00 19.39
N MET A 223 9.57 31.82 18.35
CA MET A 223 8.63 31.49 17.28
C MET A 223 9.12 30.33 16.42
N LEU A 224 10.43 30.24 16.12
CA LEU A 224 10.99 29.07 15.43
C LEU A 224 10.73 27.77 16.21
N LEU A 225 10.89 27.79 17.53
CA LEU A 225 10.60 26.63 18.37
C LEU A 225 9.12 26.23 18.29
N MET A 226 8.19 27.20 18.34
CA MET A 226 6.75 26.94 18.20
C MET A 226 6.39 26.41 16.80
N LEU A 227 7.02 26.95 15.76
CA LEU A 227 6.82 26.49 14.38
C LEU A 227 7.37 25.07 14.18
N GLY A 228 8.49 24.75 14.85
CA GLY A 228 9.15 23.44 14.86
C GLY A 228 8.45 22.37 15.71
N ALA A 229 7.42 22.73 16.49
CA ALA A 229 6.72 21.80 17.38
C ALA A 229 6.22 20.51 16.70
N PRO A 230 5.64 20.51 15.48
CA PRO A 230 5.24 19.27 14.81
C PRO A 230 6.40 18.29 14.62
N LEU A 231 7.57 18.79 14.19
CA LEU A 231 8.76 17.97 13.95
C LEU A 231 9.31 17.39 15.26
N LEU A 232 9.39 18.20 16.31
CA LEU A 232 9.86 17.74 17.62
C LEU A 232 8.94 16.66 18.22
N VAL A 233 7.63 16.83 18.05
CA VAL A 233 6.60 15.91 18.57
C VAL A 233 6.60 14.60 17.79
N VAL A 234 6.68 14.65 16.46
CA VAL A 234 6.83 13.44 15.62
C VAL A 234 8.14 12.74 15.97
N GLY A 235 9.26 13.48 16.07
CA GLY A 235 10.55 12.94 16.47
C GLY A 235 10.53 12.26 17.83
N ALA A 236 9.89 12.87 18.84
CA ALA A 236 9.75 12.28 20.17
C ALA A 236 8.91 10.99 20.16
N GLY A 237 7.77 10.98 19.45
CA GLY A 237 6.93 9.79 19.32
C GLY A 237 7.63 8.65 18.59
N THR A 238 8.29 8.95 17.47
CA THR A 238 9.09 7.98 16.70
C THR A 238 10.26 7.44 17.52
N PHE A 239 11.00 8.31 18.22
CA PHE A 239 12.12 7.89 19.07
C PHE A 239 11.65 6.96 20.20
N ALA A 240 10.56 7.31 20.89
CA ALA A 240 9.99 6.45 21.92
C ALA A 240 9.55 5.09 21.36
N ALA A 241 8.95 5.06 20.17
CA ALA A 241 8.55 3.81 19.53
C ALA A 241 9.71 2.91 19.15
N LEU A 242 10.80 3.49 18.63
CA LEU A 242 12.01 2.74 18.30
C LEU A 242 12.67 2.18 19.58
N LEU A 243 12.74 2.97 20.65
CA LEU A 243 13.31 2.51 21.92
C LEU A 243 12.53 1.35 22.57
N ILE A 244 11.20 1.36 22.46
CA ILE A 244 10.33 0.35 23.09
C ILE A 244 10.03 -0.81 22.12
N HIS A 245 10.55 -0.76 20.88
CA HIS A 245 10.25 -1.76 19.86
C HIS A 245 10.70 -3.17 20.30
N PRO A 246 9.89 -4.24 20.08
CA PRO A 246 10.25 -5.61 20.49
C PRO A 246 11.61 -6.08 19.97
N SER A 247 11.97 -5.67 18.75
CA SER A 247 13.25 -5.99 18.10
C SER A 247 14.39 -4.99 18.39
N PHE A 248 14.34 -4.18 19.45
CA PHE A 248 15.45 -3.28 19.81
C PHE A 248 16.69 -4.08 20.26
N PRO A 249 17.92 -3.76 19.80
CA PRO A 249 18.30 -2.70 18.85
C PRO A 249 18.39 -3.16 17.37
N ASN A 250 18.13 -4.45 17.09
CA ASN A 250 18.35 -5.05 15.77
C ASN A 250 17.61 -4.35 14.62
N HIS A 251 16.51 -3.66 14.91
CA HIS A 251 15.74 -2.96 13.90
C HIS A 251 16.46 -1.82 13.18
N PHE A 252 17.52 -1.24 13.77
CA PHE A 252 18.30 -0.22 13.06
C PHE A 252 18.98 -0.79 11.81
N ARG A 253 19.50 -2.02 11.90
CA ARG A 253 20.12 -2.71 10.76
C ARG A 253 19.07 -3.06 9.70
N PHE A 254 17.92 -3.56 10.13
CA PHE A 254 16.81 -3.87 9.23
C PHE A 254 16.28 -2.64 8.48
N TYR A 255 16.01 -1.54 9.20
CA TYR A 255 15.51 -0.31 8.55
C TYR A 255 16.55 0.32 7.64
N TRP A 256 17.85 0.22 7.94
CA TRP A 256 18.89 0.61 7.00
C TRP A 256 18.78 -0.15 5.69
N GLU A 257 18.59 -1.47 5.76
CA GLU A 257 18.46 -2.32 4.58
C GLU A 257 17.17 -2.01 3.80
N GLN A 258 16.01 -1.99 4.46
CA GLN A 258 14.72 -1.70 3.84
C GLN A 258 14.64 -0.29 3.24
N ILE A 259 15.03 0.75 3.98
CA ILE A 259 14.80 2.13 3.56
C ILE A 259 15.90 2.60 2.60
N ILE A 260 17.16 2.26 2.89
CA ILE A 260 18.29 2.77 2.11
C ILE A 260 18.68 1.80 1.01
N GLN A 261 18.91 0.53 1.30
CA GLN A 261 19.41 -0.42 0.30
C GLN A 261 18.30 -0.81 -0.70
N ILE A 262 17.11 -1.15 -0.20
CA ILE A 262 15.98 -1.52 -1.06
C ILE A 262 15.29 -0.26 -1.60
N GLY A 263 14.83 0.65 -0.72
CA GLY A 263 14.04 1.80 -1.15
C GLY A 263 14.80 2.89 -1.92
N PHE A 264 16.00 3.25 -1.47
CA PHE A 264 16.76 4.37 -2.05
C PHE A 264 17.76 3.94 -3.13
N VAL A 265 18.65 2.99 -2.83
CA VAL A 265 19.62 2.46 -3.81
C VAL A 265 18.86 1.72 -4.91
N ASN A 266 17.89 0.86 -4.55
CA ASN A 266 17.01 0.15 -5.47
C ASN A 266 17.80 -0.62 -6.55
N TYR A 267 18.21 -1.85 -6.22
CA TYR A 267 19.04 -2.71 -7.06
C TYR A 267 18.36 -3.21 -8.36
N SER A 268 17.30 -2.56 -8.84
CA SER A 268 16.54 -2.96 -10.04
C SER A 268 17.36 -3.06 -11.33
N ASP A 269 18.50 -2.34 -11.40
CA ASP A 269 19.42 -2.38 -12.53
C ASP A 269 20.46 -3.52 -12.43
N THR A 270 20.56 -4.17 -11.27
CA THR A 270 21.54 -5.21 -10.98
C THR A 270 20.91 -6.59 -10.81
N ILE A 271 19.74 -6.66 -10.14
CA ILE A 271 19.05 -7.90 -9.82
C ILE A 271 17.56 -7.80 -10.16
N GLY A 272 16.89 -8.94 -10.26
CA GLY A 272 15.44 -8.99 -10.44
C GLY A 272 14.73 -8.59 -9.15
N VAL A 273 13.96 -7.50 -9.20
CA VAL A 273 13.13 -7.01 -8.08
C VAL A 273 11.66 -6.97 -8.47
N GLY A 274 10.77 -6.81 -7.50
CA GLY A 274 9.33 -6.70 -7.75
C GLY A 274 8.97 -5.62 -8.77
N GLY A 275 8.01 -5.91 -9.65
CA GLY A 275 7.60 -5.03 -10.76
C GLY A 275 7.18 -3.61 -10.34
N GLU A 276 6.82 -3.42 -9.06
CA GLU A 276 6.47 -2.13 -8.49
C GLU A 276 7.64 -1.15 -8.34
N TRP A 277 8.89 -1.64 -8.32
CA TRP A 277 10.09 -0.81 -8.17
C TRP A 277 10.52 -0.11 -9.46
N TYR A 278 9.96 -0.53 -10.60
CA TYR A 278 10.20 0.09 -11.90
C TYR A 278 9.31 1.34 -12.10
N PRO A 279 9.74 2.31 -12.93
CA PRO A 279 8.99 3.54 -13.17
C PRO A 279 7.71 3.31 -14.00
N TYR A 280 6.78 4.26 -13.91
CA TYR A 280 5.64 4.33 -14.84
C TYR A 280 6.09 4.84 -16.21
N ASN A 281 5.45 4.34 -17.28
CA ASN A 281 5.39 5.13 -18.50
C ASN A 281 4.52 6.37 -18.24
N ILE A 282 4.98 7.54 -18.67
CA ILE A 282 4.25 8.81 -18.45
C ILE A 282 2.85 8.77 -19.08
N SER A 283 2.71 8.11 -20.22
CA SER A 283 1.41 7.87 -20.89
C SER A 283 0.45 7.09 -20.02
N ASP A 284 0.94 6.05 -19.34
CA ASP A 284 0.11 5.15 -18.54
C ASP A 284 -0.33 5.84 -17.25
N LEU A 285 0.56 6.63 -16.64
CA LEU A 285 0.24 7.45 -15.47
C LEU A 285 -0.78 8.56 -15.80
N ALA A 286 -0.65 9.21 -16.96
CA ALA A 286 -1.60 10.24 -17.38
C ALA A 286 -2.96 9.63 -17.80
N GLY A 287 -2.94 8.49 -18.49
CA GLY A 287 -4.12 7.81 -19.03
C GLY A 287 -5.01 7.19 -17.96
N SER A 288 -4.41 6.57 -16.94
CA SER A 288 -5.11 6.00 -15.77
C SER A 288 -5.80 7.07 -14.90
N MET A 289 -5.35 8.33 -15.02
CA MET A 289 -5.71 9.41 -14.11
C MET A 289 -6.26 10.68 -14.78
N ILE A 290 -6.72 10.62 -16.04
CA ILE A 290 -6.91 11.84 -16.85
C ILE A 290 -7.71 12.95 -16.15
N VAL A 291 -8.82 12.61 -15.47
CA VAL A 291 -9.64 13.59 -14.73
C VAL A 291 -8.88 14.19 -13.54
N SER A 292 -8.28 13.34 -12.70
CA SER A 292 -7.50 13.79 -11.54
C SER A 292 -6.26 14.59 -11.95
N THR A 293 -5.59 14.19 -13.03
CA THR A 293 -4.43 14.88 -13.61
C THR A 293 -4.80 16.28 -14.10
N ILE A 294 -5.89 16.42 -14.86
CA ILE A 294 -6.37 17.74 -15.32
C ILE A 294 -6.68 18.64 -14.12
N ILE A 295 -7.42 18.13 -13.13
CA ILE A 295 -7.77 18.88 -11.92
C ILE A 295 -6.49 19.29 -11.16
N TYR A 296 -5.49 18.41 -11.10
CA TYR A 296 -4.22 18.66 -10.45
C TYR A 296 -3.39 19.73 -11.15
N VAL A 297 -3.24 19.66 -12.47
CA VAL A 297 -2.54 20.68 -13.27
C VAL A 297 -3.21 22.05 -13.14
N VAL A 298 -4.54 22.11 -13.24
CA VAL A 298 -5.30 23.36 -13.03
C VAL A 298 -5.06 23.90 -11.62
N SER A 299 -4.97 23.03 -10.62
CA SER A 299 -4.72 23.43 -9.24
C SER A 299 -3.32 23.99 -9.04
N ILE A 300 -2.29 23.42 -9.68
CA ILE A 300 -0.93 23.97 -9.67
C ILE A 300 -0.93 25.40 -10.24
N ILE A 301 -1.56 25.60 -11.41
CA ILE A 301 -1.64 26.92 -12.07
C ILE A 301 -2.36 27.93 -11.15
N LEU A 302 -3.51 27.53 -10.59
CA LEU A 302 -4.27 28.36 -9.66
C LEU A 302 -3.50 28.68 -8.38
N ALA A 303 -2.63 27.78 -7.91
CA ALA A 303 -1.82 28.01 -6.73
C ALA A 303 -0.81 29.15 -6.95
N PHE A 304 -0.23 29.26 -8.16
CA PHE A 304 0.63 30.40 -8.51
C PHE A 304 -0.18 31.69 -8.66
N TRP A 305 -1.31 31.67 -9.37
CA TRP A 305 -2.15 32.87 -9.55
C TRP A 305 -2.80 33.39 -8.27
N HIS A 306 -3.15 32.50 -7.34
CA HIS A 306 -3.84 32.83 -6.10
C HIS A 306 -3.01 32.56 -4.85
N ALA A 307 -1.67 32.57 -4.97
CA ALA A 307 -0.73 32.21 -3.89
C ALA A 307 -1.05 32.88 -2.54
N ARG A 308 -1.43 34.17 -2.57
CA ARG A 308 -1.77 34.96 -1.36
C ARG A 308 -3.09 34.55 -0.68
N LYS A 309 -3.98 33.84 -1.37
CA LYS A 309 -5.26 33.35 -0.81
C LYS A 309 -5.13 31.95 -0.19
N LEU A 310 -4.08 31.21 -0.52
CA LEU A 310 -3.87 29.85 -0.07
C LEU A 310 -3.48 29.81 1.41
N LYS A 311 -4.09 28.91 2.18
CA LYS A 311 -3.72 28.68 3.58
C LYS A 311 -2.65 27.58 3.69
N GLU A 312 -2.16 27.36 4.91
CA GLU A 312 -1.08 26.40 5.18
C GLU A 312 -1.38 24.99 4.65
N GLY A 313 -2.62 24.52 4.78
CA GLY A 313 -3.00 23.17 4.33
C GLY A 313 -2.82 23.00 2.83
N SER A 314 -3.27 23.97 2.01
CA SER A 314 -3.11 23.94 0.56
C SER A 314 -1.65 23.79 0.13
N TRP A 315 -0.74 24.55 0.73
CA TRP A 315 0.69 24.46 0.42
C TRP A 315 1.33 23.16 0.90
N ILE A 316 0.98 22.70 2.11
CA ILE A 316 1.48 21.42 2.65
C ILE A 316 1.08 20.29 1.70
N THR A 317 -0.21 20.20 1.33
CA THR A 317 -0.69 19.14 0.44
C THR A 317 -0.09 19.23 -0.96
N LEU A 318 0.13 20.44 -1.48
CA LEU A 318 0.72 20.66 -2.82
C LEU A 318 2.21 20.26 -2.87
N ILE A 319 2.97 20.59 -1.83
CA ILE A 319 4.39 20.18 -1.73
C ILE A 319 4.49 18.67 -1.53
N MET A 320 3.63 18.08 -0.70
CA MET A 320 3.58 16.63 -0.53
C MET A 320 3.17 15.90 -1.81
N SER A 321 2.18 16.40 -2.55
CA SER A 321 1.79 15.79 -3.83
C SER A 321 2.90 15.90 -4.87
N PHE A 322 3.65 17.01 -4.89
CA PHE A 322 4.83 17.14 -5.75
C PHE A 322 5.96 16.21 -5.32
N PHE A 323 6.22 16.07 -4.01
CA PHE A 323 7.16 15.10 -3.47
C PHE A 323 6.81 13.68 -3.94
N PHE A 324 5.56 13.24 -3.79
CA PHE A 324 5.14 11.93 -4.26
C PHE A 324 5.16 11.80 -5.79
N LEU A 325 4.92 12.88 -6.55
CA LEU A 325 5.06 12.85 -8.00
C LEU A 325 6.49 12.48 -8.41
N LEU A 326 7.50 13.13 -7.80
CA LEU A 326 8.91 12.82 -8.09
C LEU A 326 9.26 11.36 -7.78
N PHE A 327 8.73 10.82 -6.69
CA PHE A 327 8.96 9.42 -6.31
C PHE A 327 8.19 8.44 -7.22
N THR A 328 6.99 8.77 -7.67
CA THR A 328 6.22 7.95 -8.63
C THR A 328 6.90 7.87 -9.99
N LEU A 329 7.62 8.92 -10.40
CA LEU A 329 8.45 8.88 -11.61
C LEU A 329 9.64 7.92 -11.46
N LYS A 330 10.09 7.63 -10.23
CA LYS A 330 11.13 6.63 -9.96
C LYS A 330 10.55 5.21 -9.85
N SER A 331 9.42 5.04 -9.16
CA SER A 331 8.81 3.73 -8.89
C SER A 331 7.28 3.81 -8.86
N ARG A 332 6.63 2.82 -9.49
CA ARG A 332 5.16 2.71 -9.52
C ARG A 332 4.52 2.61 -8.14
N ARG A 333 5.26 2.15 -7.13
CA ARG A 333 4.77 1.99 -5.75
C ARG A 333 4.21 3.28 -5.15
N TYR A 334 4.83 4.43 -5.44
CA TYR A 334 4.45 5.70 -4.81
C TYR A 334 3.14 6.31 -5.33
N VAL A 335 2.52 5.69 -6.34
CA VAL A 335 1.20 6.10 -6.85
C VAL A 335 0.14 6.08 -5.76
N GLU A 336 0.20 5.13 -4.83
CA GLU A 336 -0.75 5.03 -3.71
C GLU A 336 -0.77 6.29 -2.83
N TYR A 337 0.33 7.06 -2.81
CA TYR A 337 0.40 8.37 -2.17
C TYR A 337 0.11 9.52 -3.13
N LEU A 338 0.67 9.51 -4.35
CA LEU A 338 0.47 10.60 -5.32
C LEU A 338 -1.02 10.91 -5.55
N ILE A 339 -1.84 9.88 -5.73
CA ILE A 339 -3.26 10.01 -6.06
C ILE A 339 -4.04 10.75 -4.97
N PRO A 340 -4.09 10.27 -3.72
CA PRO A 340 -4.83 10.97 -2.68
C PRO A 340 -4.21 12.34 -2.36
N TRP A 341 -2.88 12.48 -2.37
CA TRP A 341 -2.25 13.78 -2.06
C TRP A 341 -2.50 14.82 -3.16
N SER A 342 -2.52 14.44 -4.44
CA SER A 342 -2.87 15.34 -5.54
C SER A 342 -4.35 15.76 -5.46
N LEU A 343 -5.26 14.83 -5.14
CA LEU A 343 -6.68 15.17 -4.93
C LEU A 343 -6.90 16.08 -3.72
N LEU A 344 -6.19 15.87 -2.60
CA LEU A 344 -6.22 16.77 -1.45
C LEU A 344 -5.71 18.16 -1.83
N ALA A 345 -4.55 18.24 -2.48
CA ALA A 345 -3.96 19.48 -2.94
C ALA A 345 -4.92 20.26 -3.83
N SER A 346 -5.51 19.57 -4.82
CA SER A 346 -6.50 20.16 -5.70
C SER A 346 -7.72 20.67 -4.97
N ALA A 347 -8.32 19.84 -4.11
CA ALA A 347 -9.52 20.22 -3.39
C ALA A 347 -9.29 21.41 -2.45
N TYR A 348 -8.11 21.48 -1.81
CA TYR A 348 -7.72 22.57 -0.92
C TYR A 348 -7.47 23.87 -1.70
N VAL A 349 -6.68 23.81 -2.78
CA VAL A 349 -6.37 24.97 -3.63
C VAL A 349 -7.62 25.53 -4.30
N LEU A 350 -8.49 24.68 -4.86
CA LEU A 350 -9.76 25.11 -5.46
C LEU A 350 -10.72 25.72 -4.44
N THR A 351 -10.64 25.31 -3.17
CA THR A 351 -11.44 25.86 -2.07
C THR A 351 -10.92 27.23 -1.63
N ASP A 352 -9.60 27.38 -1.51
CA ASP A 352 -8.96 28.62 -1.06
C ASP A 352 -8.94 29.71 -2.14
N SER A 353 -8.68 29.35 -3.40
CA SER A 353 -8.77 30.26 -4.55
C SER A 353 -10.18 30.85 -4.75
N GLY A 354 -11.20 30.13 -4.27
CA GLY A 354 -12.61 30.51 -4.37
C GLY A 354 -13.32 29.97 -5.61
N VAL A 355 -12.62 29.21 -6.47
CA VAL A 355 -13.18 28.62 -7.69
C VAL A 355 -14.39 27.74 -7.39
N ILE A 356 -14.30 26.87 -6.36
CA ILE A 356 -15.46 26.02 -5.99
C ILE A 356 -16.67 26.87 -5.59
N ARG A 357 -16.47 27.93 -4.79
CA ARG A 357 -17.56 28.83 -4.37
C ARG A 357 -18.14 29.58 -5.57
N TRP A 358 -17.29 30.05 -6.47
CA TRP A 358 -17.71 30.71 -7.71
C TRP A 358 -18.55 29.77 -8.58
N CYS A 359 -18.10 28.53 -8.83
CA CYS A 359 -18.87 27.53 -9.58
C CYS A 359 -20.23 27.28 -8.92
N MET A 360 -20.26 27.05 -7.59
CA MET A 360 -21.51 26.83 -6.87
C MET A 360 -22.48 28.03 -7.00
N HIS A 361 -21.99 29.26 -6.89
CA HIS A 361 -22.81 30.46 -7.06
C HIS A 361 -23.32 30.61 -8.50
N ALA A 362 -22.48 30.33 -9.50
CA ALA A 362 -22.87 30.34 -10.91
C ALA A 362 -23.98 29.31 -11.18
N THR A 363 -23.85 28.09 -10.67
CA THR A 363 -24.87 27.04 -10.76
C THR A 363 -26.16 27.43 -10.05
N GLN A 364 -26.08 28.00 -8.84
CA GLN A 364 -27.26 28.50 -8.11
C GLN A 364 -27.98 29.61 -8.87
N LYS A 365 -27.23 30.55 -9.46
CA LYS A 365 -27.79 31.63 -10.27
C LYS A 365 -28.49 31.08 -11.53
N ALA A 366 -27.88 30.13 -12.22
CA ALA A 366 -28.51 29.45 -13.37
C ALA A 366 -29.80 28.72 -12.95
N LEU A 367 -29.78 27.97 -11.84
CA LEU A 367 -30.96 27.28 -11.29
C LEU A 367 -32.08 28.25 -10.89
N SER A 368 -31.76 29.41 -10.29
CA SER A 368 -32.77 30.41 -9.94
C SER A 368 -33.51 30.99 -11.16
N ARG A 369 -32.87 30.97 -12.33
CA ARG A 369 -33.43 31.40 -13.61
C ARG A 369 -34.10 30.27 -14.39
N TRP A 370 -34.28 29.10 -13.79
CA TRP A 370 -34.84 27.91 -14.45
C TRP A 370 -36.14 28.19 -15.22
N ASN A 371 -37.05 28.93 -14.60
CA ASN A 371 -38.35 29.26 -15.18
C ASN A 371 -38.31 30.29 -16.31
N THR A 372 -37.17 30.93 -16.55
CA THR A 372 -36.97 31.88 -17.68
C THR A 372 -36.46 31.20 -18.94
N TYR A 373 -35.91 29.98 -18.84
CA TYR A 373 -35.49 29.20 -20.01
C TYR A 373 -36.70 28.64 -20.76
N SER A 374 -36.60 28.55 -22.09
CA SER A 374 -37.60 27.88 -22.92
C SER A 374 -37.73 26.40 -22.56
N ILE A 375 -38.85 25.77 -22.93
CA ILE A 375 -39.07 24.33 -22.69
C ILE A 375 -37.97 23.48 -23.35
N SER A 376 -37.56 23.84 -24.57
CA SER A 376 -36.47 23.16 -25.29
C SER A 376 -35.12 23.29 -24.56
N ALA A 377 -34.77 24.48 -24.06
CA ALA A 377 -33.54 24.67 -23.31
C ALA A 377 -33.53 23.86 -22.01
N ARG A 378 -34.67 23.78 -21.30
CA ARG A 378 -34.79 22.93 -20.10
C ARG A 378 -34.63 21.46 -20.42
N ALA A 379 -35.25 20.98 -21.50
CA ALA A 379 -35.14 19.60 -21.96
C ALA A 379 -33.69 19.24 -22.29
N ILE A 380 -32.96 20.12 -23.00
CA ILE A 380 -31.54 19.94 -23.31
C ILE A 380 -30.71 19.89 -22.02
N ILE A 381 -30.91 20.82 -21.07
CA ILE A 381 -30.15 20.82 -19.81
C ILE A 381 -30.40 19.53 -19.00
N ILE A 382 -31.65 19.08 -18.91
CA ILE A 382 -31.99 17.81 -18.24
C ILE A 382 -31.33 16.64 -18.96
N ALA A 383 -31.47 16.54 -20.28
CA ALA A 383 -30.88 15.47 -21.09
C ALA A 383 -29.35 15.44 -20.94
N SER A 384 -28.67 16.58 -21.02
CA SER A 384 -27.23 16.69 -20.81
C SER A 384 -26.82 16.32 -19.38
N SER A 385 -27.62 16.68 -18.37
CA SER A 385 -27.32 16.34 -16.97
C SER A 385 -27.50 14.85 -16.69
N ILE A 386 -28.55 14.23 -17.24
CA ILE A 386 -28.77 12.79 -17.18
C ILE A 386 -27.67 12.06 -17.96
N GLY A 387 -27.36 12.52 -19.17
CA GLY A 387 -26.27 11.97 -19.99
C GLY A 387 -24.92 12.04 -19.27
N PHE A 388 -24.61 13.16 -18.63
CA PHE A 388 -23.40 13.32 -17.81
C PHE A 388 -23.40 12.37 -16.60
N LEU A 389 -24.53 12.22 -15.89
CA LEU A 389 -24.64 11.32 -14.74
C LEU A 389 -24.48 9.85 -15.16
N VAL A 390 -25.14 9.43 -16.23
CA VAL A 390 -25.04 8.07 -16.80
C VAL A 390 -23.61 7.81 -17.27
N ASN A 391 -23.00 8.74 -18.00
CA ASN A 391 -21.62 8.61 -18.46
C ASN A 391 -20.64 8.53 -17.29
N THR A 392 -20.77 9.41 -16.28
CA THR A 392 -19.89 9.39 -15.10
C THR A 392 -20.05 8.09 -14.31
N THR A 393 -21.29 7.61 -14.12
CA THR A 393 -21.56 6.35 -13.42
C THR A 393 -21.02 5.15 -14.20
N SER A 394 -21.16 5.15 -15.52
CA SER A 394 -20.60 4.12 -16.41
C SER A 394 -19.08 4.10 -16.36
N ILE A 395 -18.42 5.26 -16.37
CA ILE A 395 -16.96 5.36 -16.20
C ILE A 395 -16.56 4.82 -14.82
N MET A 396 -17.22 5.24 -13.74
CA MET A 396 -16.91 4.76 -12.39
C MET A 396 -17.10 3.24 -12.27
N TRP A 397 -18.17 2.70 -12.86
CA TRP A 397 -18.41 1.26 -12.91
C TRP A 397 -17.33 0.54 -13.70
N SER A 398 -16.94 1.06 -14.87
CA SER A 398 -15.85 0.49 -15.67
C SER A 398 -14.52 0.48 -14.90
N GLN A 399 -14.20 1.54 -14.14
CA GLN A 399 -12.99 1.54 -13.30
C GLN A 399 -13.08 0.51 -12.18
N ILE A 400 -14.24 0.37 -11.54
CA ILE A 400 -14.47 -0.65 -10.51
C ILE A 400 -14.26 -2.06 -11.08
N HIS A 401 -14.84 -2.34 -12.25
CA HIS A 401 -14.75 -3.64 -12.88
C HIS A 401 -13.33 -3.97 -13.33
N LYS A 402 -12.58 -2.99 -13.84
CA LYS A 402 -11.15 -3.17 -14.16
C LYS A 402 -10.33 -3.59 -12.94
N VAL A 403 -10.53 -2.91 -11.80
CA VAL A 403 -9.82 -3.26 -10.56
C VAL A 403 -10.19 -4.66 -10.09
N GLU A 404 -11.47 -4.99 -10.15
CA GLU A 404 -11.95 -6.33 -9.82
C GLU A 404 -11.30 -7.38 -10.73
N GLU A 405 -11.32 -7.20 -12.05
CA GLU A 405 -10.68 -8.10 -13.02
C GLU A 405 -9.18 -8.31 -12.69
N TYR A 406 -8.44 -7.23 -12.42
CA TYR A 406 -7.02 -7.33 -12.03
C TYR A 406 -6.81 -8.03 -10.68
N LEU A 407 -7.70 -7.84 -9.70
CA LEU A 407 -7.60 -8.53 -8.43
C LEU A 407 -7.97 -10.01 -8.55
N GLN A 408 -8.93 -10.33 -9.42
CA GLN A 408 -9.42 -11.69 -9.66
C GLN A 408 -8.48 -12.51 -10.57
N SER A 409 -7.59 -11.87 -11.33
CA SER A 409 -6.51 -12.54 -12.07
C SER A 409 -5.31 -12.92 -11.19
N GLY A 410 -5.44 -12.82 -9.87
CA GLY A 410 -4.38 -13.15 -8.91
C GLY A 410 -4.15 -14.66 -8.71
N LEU A 411 -3.29 -14.96 -7.73
CA LEU A 411 -2.93 -16.33 -7.35
C LEU A 411 -4.08 -17.00 -6.61
N ASN A 412 -4.40 -18.25 -6.97
CA ASN A 412 -5.37 -19.05 -6.23
C ASN A 412 -4.94 -19.20 -4.77
N THR A 413 -5.87 -19.05 -3.83
CA THR A 413 -5.61 -19.22 -2.38
C THR A 413 -5.14 -20.61 -1.99
N ARG A 414 -5.30 -21.60 -2.87
CA ARG A 414 -4.83 -22.99 -2.70
C ARG A 414 -3.60 -23.33 -3.55
N LEU A 415 -3.03 -22.38 -4.30
CA LEU A 415 -1.85 -22.62 -5.10
C LEU A 415 -0.70 -23.13 -4.20
N PHE A 416 -0.13 -24.28 -4.59
CA PHE A 416 0.88 -25.06 -3.88
C PHE A 416 0.46 -25.62 -2.51
N ALA A 417 -0.84 -25.66 -2.20
CA ALA A 417 -1.30 -26.14 -0.89
C ALA A 417 -0.95 -27.62 -0.67
N ASP A 418 -1.09 -28.47 -1.68
CA ASP A 418 -0.75 -29.90 -1.57
C ASP A 418 0.76 -30.15 -1.50
N ALA A 419 1.54 -29.51 -2.37
CA ALA A 419 3.00 -29.53 -2.31
C ALA A 419 3.53 -29.02 -0.94
N GLY A 420 2.97 -27.93 -0.43
CA GLY A 420 3.30 -27.39 0.89
C GLY A 420 2.93 -28.35 2.03
N ARG A 421 1.74 -28.95 2.02
CA ARG A 421 1.35 -29.98 3.00
C ARG A 421 2.28 -31.18 2.96
N TRP A 422 2.71 -31.59 1.77
CA TRP A 422 3.67 -32.66 1.60
C TRP A 422 5.01 -32.30 2.26
N LEU A 423 5.55 -31.10 2.01
CA LEU A 423 6.77 -30.61 2.66
C LEU A 423 6.63 -30.55 4.18
N GLN A 424 5.52 -30.02 4.69
CA GLN A 424 5.26 -29.93 6.13
C GLN A 424 5.30 -31.31 6.82
N THR A 425 4.87 -32.35 6.12
CA THR A 425 4.82 -33.74 6.62
C THR A 425 6.16 -34.46 6.50
N HIS A 426 6.86 -34.31 5.37
CA HIS A 426 8.04 -35.11 5.03
C HIS A 426 9.38 -34.45 5.32
N ALA A 427 9.44 -33.11 5.42
CA ALA A 427 10.66 -32.42 5.80
C ALA A 427 10.96 -32.63 7.29
N THR A 428 12.23 -32.59 7.66
CA THR A 428 12.70 -32.43 9.04
C THR A 428 12.76 -30.94 9.37
N ALA A 429 12.61 -30.56 10.65
CA ALA A 429 12.79 -29.18 11.05
C ALA A 429 14.18 -28.68 10.66
N GLY A 430 14.25 -27.57 9.92
CA GLY A 430 15.51 -27.00 9.42
C GLY A 430 16.04 -27.60 8.11
N ASP A 431 15.38 -28.61 7.52
CA ASP A 431 15.69 -29.01 6.14
C ASP A 431 15.48 -27.81 5.20
N ILE A 432 16.39 -27.60 4.25
CA ILE A 432 16.36 -26.46 3.33
C ILE A 432 15.66 -26.86 2.02
N VAL A 433 14.77 -25.99 1.54
CA VAL A 433 14.09 -26.09 0.25
C VAL A 433 14.70 -25.07 -0.70
N PHE A 434 15.38 -25.56 -1.74
CA PHE A 434 15.72 -24.77 -2.90
C PHE A 434 14.46 -24.57 -3.74
N HIS A 435 14.16 -23.35 -4.18
CA HIS A 435 13.02 -23.07 -5.04
C HIS A 435 13.39 -22.07 -6.12
N ASP A 436 12.64 -22.11 -7.22
CA ASP A 436 12.92 -21.45 -8.48
C ASP A 436 12.59 -19.94 -8.52
N ASN A 437 11.68 -19.48 -7.66
CA ASN A 437 11.27 -18.09 -7.62
C ASN A 437 11.12 -17.55 -6.19
N TRP A 438 11.68 -16.37 -5.92
CA TRP A 438 11.57 -15.71 -4.60
C TRP A 438 10.13 -15.33 -4.25
N SER A 439 9.27 -15.08 -5.25
CA SER A 439 7.86 -14.74 -5.00
C SER A 439 7.00 -15.96 -4.65
N THR A 440 7.52 -17.18 -4.77
CA THR A 440 6.86 -18.42 -4.38
C THR A 440 6.93 -18.66 -2.87
N PHE A 441 7.95 -18.09 -2.21
CA PHE A 441 8.19 -18.25 -0.77
C PHE A 441 6.94 -17.99 0.10
N PRO A 442 6.19 -16.89 -0.04
CA PRO A 442 5.03 -16.64 0.81
C PRO A 442 3.99 -17.76 0.78
N LEU A 443 3.76 -18.39 -0.38
CA LEU A 443 2.81 -19.49 -0.54
C LEU A 443 3.32 -20.76 0.15
N LEU A 444 4.61 -21.09 -0.06
CA LEU A 444 5.22 -22.25 0.59
C LEU A 444 5.28 -22.08 2.10
N PHE A 445 5.69 -20.90 2.58
CA PHE A 445 5.79 -20.56 4.00
C PHE A 445 4.42 -20.61 4.72
N TYR A 446 3.37 -20.16 4.04
CA TYR A 446 2.01 -20.25 4.58
C TYR A 446 1.59 -21.71 4.83
N ASN A 447 1.92 -22.61 3.90
CA ASN A 447 1.57 -24.03 4.00
C ASN A 447 2.57 -24.87 4.83
N ALA A 448 3.85 -24.51 4.87
CA ALA A 448 4.90 -25.26 5.52
C ALA A 448 5.91 -24.36 6.24
N THR A 449 6.02 -24.52 7.56
CA THR A 449 6.99 -23.77 8.40
C THR A 449 8.00 -24.69 9.09
N LYS A 450 7.93 -26.00 8.83
CA LYS A 450 8.93 -26.96 9.29
C LYS A 450 10.26 -26.83 8.51
N PRO A 451 10.27 -26.74 7.17
CA PRO A 451 11.51 -26.46 6.43
C PRO A 451 11.88 -24.98 6.43
N TYR A 452 13.11 -24.68 6.00
CA TYR A 452 13.57 -23.34 5.64
C TYR A 452 13.69 -23.21 4.12
N TYR A 453 13.72 -21.98 3.64
CA TYR A 453 13.73 -21.60 2.23
C TYR A 453 14.94 -20.75 1.92
N ILE A 454 15.39 -20.79 0.67
CA ILE A 454 16.64 -20.12 0.28
C ILE A 454 16.48 -18.61 0.12
N VAL A 455 15.33 -18.12 -0.37
CA VAL A 455 15.08 -16.70 -0.64
C VAL A 455 13.58 -16.40 -0.59
N GLY A 456 13.20 -15.15 -0.33
CA GLY A 456 11.80 -14.76 -0.34
C GLY A 456 11.60 -13.29 -0.01
N LEU A 457 10.38 -12.79 -0.23
CA LEU A 457 9.94 -11.40 -0.03
C LEU A 457 10.65 -10.38 -0.93
N ASP A 458 11.97 -10.26 -0.85
CA ASP A 458 12.78 -9.42 -1.72
C ASP A 458 14.16 -10.08 -1.92
N ALA A 459 14.51 -10.36 -3.19
CA ALA A 459 15.76 -11.02 -3.53
C ALA A 459 17.01 -10.19 -3.14
N THR A 460 16.85 -8.88 -2.90
CA THR A 460 17.91 -8.02 -2.38
C THR A 460 18.47 -8.54 -1.06
N PHE A 461 17.65 -9.14 -0.20
CA PHE A 461 18.12 -9.68 1.07
C PHE A 461 19.10 -10.86 0.89
N MET A 462 18.92 -11.67 -0.15
CA MET A 462 19.86 -12.74 -0.52
C MET A 462 21.13 -12.16 -1.14
N TYR A 463 20.98 -11.23 -2.09
CA TYR A 463 22.11 -10.56 -2.72
C TYR A 463 23.01 -9.84 -1.70
N ARG A 464 22.42 -9.20 -0.70
CA ARG A 464 23.12 -8.52 0.39
C ARG A 464 23.76 -9.50 1.39
N HIS A 465 23.22 -10.70 1.52
CA HIS A 465 23.79 -11.76 2.34
C HIS A 465 25.03 -12.37 1.67
N ASN A 466 24.90 -12.78 0.41
CA ASN A 466 25.99 -13.30 -0.41
C ASN A 466 25.67 -13.13 -1.92
N PRO A 467 26.34 -12.20 -2.61
CA PRO A 467 26.14 -11.96 -4.04
C PRO A 467 26.41 -13.19 -4.92
N ASP A 468 27.39 -14.02 -4.55
CA ASP A 468 27.77 -15.20 -5.34
C ASP A 468 26.66 -16.25 -5.29
N LEU A 469 26.11 -16.52 -4.09
CA LEU A 469 24.95 -17.41 -3.95
C LEU A 469 23.74 -16.87 -4.72
N TYR A 470 23.47 -15.56 -4.66
CA TYR A 470 22.37 -14.97 -5.45
C TYR A 470 22.55 -15.27 -6.94
N TRP A 471 23.76 -15.08 -7.49
CA TRP A 471 24.00 -15.31 -8.91
C TRP A 471 24.01 -16.80 -9.28
N GLU A 472 24.45 -17.69 -8.40
CA GLU A 472 24.30 -19.14 -8.59
C GLU A 472 22.83 -19.52 -8.68
N TRP A 473 22.01 -19.08 -7.72
CA TRP A 473 20.57 -19.30 -7.73
C TRP A 473 19.92 -18.71 -8.99
N ALA A 474 20.16 -17.43 -9.29
CA ALA A 474 19.58 -16.75 -10.45
C ALA A 474 19.97 -17.41 -11.78
N LYS A 475 21.22 -17.85 -11.94
CA LYS A 475 21.64 -18.55 -13.17
C LYS A 475 20.97 -19.92 -13.32
N ILE A 476 20.80 -20.65 -12.22
CA ILE A 476 20.11 -21.94 -12.23
C ILE A 476 18.65 -21.75 -12.64
N THR A 477 17.95 -20.80 -12.02
CA THR A 477 16.51 -20.57 -12.25
C THR A 477 16.20 -19.91 -13.59
N LEU A 478 17.09 -19.02 -14.07
CA LEU A 478 17.03 -18.45 -15.43
C LEU A 478 17.57 -19.40 -16.50
N ASN A 479 17.96 -20.63 -16.14
CA ASN A 479 18.49 -21.64 -17.05
C ASN A 479 19.76 -21.18 -17.83
N THR A 480 20.56 -20.29 -17.25
CA THR A 480 21.82 -19.79 -17.83
C THR A 480 23.05 -20.37 -17.13
N TYR A 481 22.87 -21.21 -16.11
CA TYR A 481 23.97 -21.90 -15.46
C TYR A 481 24.56 -22.99 -16.38
N GLU A 482 25.85 -22.86 -16.66
CA GLU A 482 26.65 -23.82 -17.41
C GLU A 482 27.42 -24.70 -16.42
N GLY A 483 27.05 -25.98 -16.33
CA GLY A 483 27.72 -26.95 -15.48
C GLY A 483 26.75 -27.80 -14.67
N ASP A 484 27.32 -28.56 -13.73
CA ASP A 484 26.58 -29.42 -12.83
C ASP A 484 25.88 -28.58 -11.75
N ILE A 485 24.54 -28.63 -11.70
CA ILE A 485 23.73 -27.89 -10.71
C ILE A 485 23.66 -28.61 -9.36
N TYR A 486 24.02 -29.89 -9.30
CA TYR A 486 23.90 -30.67 -8.07
C TYR A 486 24.80 -30.16 -6.94
N PRO A 487 26.12 -29.92 -7.13
CA PRO A 487 26.97 -29.40 -6.05
C PRO A 487 26.50 -28.05 -5.53
N VAL A 488 25.97 -27.20 -6.41
CA VAL A 488 25.43 -25.90 -6.00
C VAL A 488 24.21 -26.08 -5.11
N ILE A 489 23.23 -26.87 -5.54
CA ILE A 489 21.99 -27.06 -4.79
C ILE A 489 22.23 -27.87 -3.50
N ALA A 490 23.00 -28.95 -3.58
CA ALA A 490 23.23 -29.88 -2.48
C ALA A 490 24.28 -29.40 -1.46
N ASP A 491 25.35 -28.73 -1.91
CA ASP A 491 26.48 -28.38 -1.04
C ASP A 491 26.50 -26.89 -0.69
N HIS A 492 26.34 -25.98 -1.68
CA HIS A 492 26.36 -24.54 -1.42
C HIS A 492 25.08 -24.10 -0.70
N PHE A 493 23.92 -24.50 -1.24
CA PHE A 493 22.61 -24.23 -0.63
C PHE A 493 22.22 -25.22 0.45
N ARG A 494 22.92 -26.35 0.57
CA ARG A 494 22.61 -27.41 1.55
C ARG A 494 21.16 -27.87 1.47
N ALA A 495 20.58 -27.82 0.26
CA ALA A 495 19.18 -28.10 0.07
C ALA A 495 18.90 -29.58 0.22
N ARG A 496 17.84 -29.89 0.96
CA ARG A 496 17.30 -31.24 1.08
C ARG A 496 16.29 -31.54 0.00
N PHE A 497 15.51 -30.51 -0.34
CA PHE A 497 14.44 -30.58 -1.31
C PHE A 497 14.62 -29.48 -2.35
N VAL A 498 14.17 -29.77 -3.57
CA VAL A 498 14.07 -28.79 -4.65
C VAL A 498 12.60 -28.70 -5.04
N PHE A 499 12.02 -27.53 -4.89
CA PHE A 499 10.67 -27.21 -5.36
C PHE A 499 10.76 -26.55 -6.73
N VAL A 500 9.98 -27.03 -7.69
CA VAL A 500 9.89 -26.46 -9.03
C VAL A 500 8.41 -26.28 -9.39
N ASP A 501 8.06 -25.05 -9.75
CA ASP A 501 6.77 -24.66 -10.29
C ASP A 501 6.57 -25.32 -11.67
N SER A 502 5.34 -25.75 -11.99
CA SER A 502 5.01 -26.30 -13.31
C SER A 502 5.21 -25.29 -14.45
N GLU A 503 5.26 -23.98 -14.13
CA GLU A 503 5.62 -22.91 -15.06
C GLU A 503 7.13 -22.87 -15.44
N HIS A 504 7.99 -23.68 -14.80
CA HIS A 504 9.43 -23.77 -15.10
C HIS A 504 9.86 -25.15 -15.65
N PRO A 505 9.32 -25.59 -16.80
CA PRO A 505 9.55 -26.94 -17.34
C PRO A 505 11.01 -27.20 -17.71
N VAL A 506 11.80 -26.17 -17.99
CA VAL A 506 13.20 -26.32 -18.38
C VAL A 506 14.08 -26.71 -17.19
N LEU A 507 13.86 -26.11 -16.02
CA LEU A 507 14.54 -26.51 -14.79
C LEU A 507 14.09 -27.91 -14.38
N LYS A 508 12.79 -28.20 -14.49
CA LYS A 508 12.24 -29.55 -14.25
C LYS A 508 12.96 -30.61 -15.11
N ALA A 509 13.08 -30.37 -16.42
CA ALA A 509 13.75 -31.30 -17.33
C ALA A 509 15.23 -31.54 -16.98
N LYS A 510 15.94 -30.51 -16.47
CA LYS A 510 17.31 -30.68 -15.98
C LYS A 510 17.39 -31.56 -14.73
N LEU A 511 16.46 -31.41 -13.79
CA LEU A 511 16.39 -32.24 -12.59
C LEU A 511 15.97 -33.68 -12.92
N ASP A 512 15.01 -33.87 -13.83
CA ASP A 512 14.58 -35.19 -14.30
C ASP A 512 15.72 -35.98 -14.98
N ALA A 513 16.62 -35.27 -15.67
CA ALA A 513 17.77 -35.87 -16.35
C ALA A 513 18.91 -36.28 -15.41
N ASP A 514 18.91 -35.80 -14.15
CA ASP A 514 19.96 -36.06 -13.18
C ASP A 514 19.46 -37.00 -12.06
N PRO A 515 19.93 -38.26 -12.03
CA PRO A 515 19.43 -39.28 -11.09
C PRO A 515 19.71 -38.97 -9.61
N ARG A 516 20.52 -37.95 -9.31
CA ARG A 516 20.79 -37.50 -7.94
C ARG A 516 19.61 -36.71 -7.34
N PHE A 517 18.71 -36.21 -8.18
CA PHE A 517 17.45 -35.59 -7.77
C PHE A 517 16.32 -36.61 -7.92
N VAL A 518 15.80 -37.11 -6.80
CA VAL A 518 14.74 -38.13 -6.82
C VAL A 518 13.40 -37.45 -6.66
N GLU A 519 12.52 -37.53 -7.67
CA GLU A 519 11.14 -37.05 -7.56
C GLU A 519 10.46 -37.68 -6.34
N ALA A 520 9.89 -36.84 -5.48
CA ALA A 520 9.27 -37.25 -4.23
C ALA A 520 7.79 -36.85 -4.15
N TYR A 521 7.38 -35.86 -4.94
CA TYR A 521 6.00 -35.41 -5.07
C TYR A 521 5.81 -34.71 -6.42
N HIS A 522 4.64 -34.87 -7.03
CA HIS A 522 4.25 -34.22 -8.27
C HIS A 522 2.72 -34.02 -8.31
N ASP A 523 2.29 -32.83 -8.72
CA ASP A 523 0.92 -32.52 -9.10
C ASP A 523 0.90 -31.54 -10.30
N ASP A 524 -0.29 -31.05 -10.65
CA ASP A 524 -0.48 -30.13 -11.78
C ASP A 524 0.18 -28.74 -11.55
N GLU A 525 0.49 -28.39 -10.31
CA GLU A 525 1.03 -27.08 -9.92
C GLU A 525 2.55 -27.11 -9.70
N ALA A 526 3.10 -28.20 -9.15
CA ALA A 526 4.51 -28.26 -8.79
C ALA A 526 5.09 -29.68 -8.72
N THR A 527 6.41 -29.75 -8.78
CA THR A 527 7.20 -30.97 -8.54
C THR A 527 8.20 -30.74 -7.41
N ILE A 528 8.34 -31.70 -6.51
CA ILE A 528 9.34 -31.68 -5.44
C ILE A 528 10.31 -32.84 -5.65
N TYR A 529 11.58 -32.51 -5.76
CA TYR A 529 12.68 -33.46 -5.76
C TYR A 529 13.31 -33.52 -4.38
N ARG A 530 13.76 -34.71 -4.00
CA ARG A 530 14.51 -34.99 -2.80
C ARG A 530 15.94 -35.37 -3.18
N ILE A 531 16.90 -34.70 -2.60
CA ILE A 531 18.31 -35.10 -2.67
C ILE A 531 18.51 -36.16 -1.58
N PRO A 532 18.96 -37.40 -1.84
CA PRO A 532 19.18 -38.41 -0.78
C PRO A 532 20.21 -37.96 0.27
N ARG A 533 20.11 -38.43 1.53
CA ARG A 533 21.18 -38.16 2.51
C ARG A 533 22.30 -39.12 2.13
N ASN A 534 23.54 -38.68 2.06
CA ASN A 534 24.65 -39.62 1.93
C ASN A 534 24.60 -40.56 3.14
N THR A 535 24.13 -41.79 2.93
CA THR A 535 24.08 -42.85 3.95
C THR A 535 25.45 -43.53 4.12
N THR A 536 26.53 -42.91 3.62
CA THR A 536 27.88 -43.29 3.98
C THR A 536 28.18 -42.69 5.34
N GLY A 537 28.00 -43.51 6.38
CA GLY A 537 28.30 -43.14 7.74
C GLY A 537 29.78 -42.75 7.90
N GLU A 538 30.00 -41.56 8.45
CA GLU A 538 31.02 -41.40 9.47
C GLU A 538 30.35 -41.70 10.81
N ALA A 539 30.29 -43.00 11.13
CA ALA A 539 30.53 -43.39 12.50
C ALA A 539 32.04 -43.21 12.71
N THR A 540 32.42 -42.05 13.23
CA THR A 540 33.72 -41.86 13.86
C THR A 540 33.47 -41.28 15.25
N GLU A 541 34.04 -42.02 16.21
CA GLU A 541 33.84 -41.97 17.67
C GLU A 541 34.06 -40.62 18.33
#